data_AF-A0A1F4X559-F1
#
_entry.id   AF-A0A1F4X559-F1
#
_cell.length_a   1.000
_cell.length_b   1.000
_cell.length_c   1.000
_cell.angle_alpha   90.00
_cell.angle_beta   90.00
_cell.angle_gamma   90.00
#
_symmetry.space_group_name_H-M   'P 1'
#
loop_
_entity.id
_entity.type
_entity.pdbx_description
1 polymer ?
#
loop_
_entity_poly.entity_id
_entity_poly.type
_entity_poly.pdbx_seq_one_letter_code
_entity_poly.pdbx_strand_id
1 'polypeptide(L)'
;MKKFDLVLVIVLAGLLSSAVLAEVVPTQMNFQGILTDTGGNPISDSTKSVQFTIYDAVSGGNMLWAETLNVTTDSQGRFTVILGLTWPLYGTVFSDTSRYLGVQVGNDAEISPRAKISSSAYSLRTRSVNGAIGGTIVGGSPGEGAVLFMDNGSNAVTVELKGNVLDLGGGVYGREENGDLTYALEPDFNGAGGFFSLFSDAGGSFNSFFIDGNASGTGEPFVGINGTSRSVFFDVGSSGNSSVALPGDAISAPELLDEPGVASHSSNGSFSLGAGNNVLSSRSITAPTGGYVLVVGSCNSGFTHSNGTASQTYFGVSNLSNSLPPNQDQVSHFVPSSSPTGQYGTPVTVHGLFSVTAGLHTFYLLGDENFGVATVADPKLTLLFLPTAYGTVSSLAAVESAKPDQFQVTREGLTQAEIEAEQSEAKTFNQARIQKELEQMQAQLDAMKKQLAQDANFKQVQTPQNK
;
A
#
# COMPACT_ATOMS: atom_id res chain seq x y z
N MET A 1 -4.25 -50.21 -24.89
CA MET A 1 -2.84 -50.45 -24.46
C MET A 1 -1.90 -49.27 -24.78
N LYS A 2 -2.23 -47.99 -24.52
CA LYS A 2 -1.25 -46.90 -24.78
C LYS A 2 -1.21 -45.72 -23.80
N LYS A 3 -2.15 -45.57 -22.87
CA LYS A 3 -2.13 -44.47 -21.88
C LYS A 3 -2.19 -44.94 -20.43
N PHE A 4 -2.88 -46.05 -20.16
CA PHE A 4 -2.93 -46.67 -18.82
C PHE A 4 -1.62 -47.38 -18.44
N ASP A 5 -0.96 -48.01 -19.42
CA ASP A 5 0.29 -48.76 -19.18
C ASP A 5 1.48 -47.82 -18.87
N LEU A 6 1.46 -46.59 -19.40
CA LEU A 6 2.53 -45.60 -19.17
C LEU A 6 2.46 -44.97 -17.76
N VAL A 7 1.25 -44.79 -17.23
CA VAL A 7 1.04 -44.27 -15.87
C VAL A 7 1.44 -45.31 -14.83
N LEU A 8 1.18 -46.60 -15.09
CA LEU A 8 1.58 -47.68 -14.20
C LEU A 8 3.11 -47.83 -14.13
N VAL A 9 3.82 -47.62 -15.24
CA VAL A 9 5.30 -47.70 -15.29
C VAL A 9 5.97 -46.51 -14.59
N ILE A 10 5.40 -45.31 -14.67
CA ILE A 10 5.93 -44.12 -13.98
C ILE A 10 5.67 -44.19 -12.46
N VAL A 11 4.52 -44.73 -12.03
CA VAL A 11 4.24 -44.95 -10.60
C VAL A 11 5.12 -46.07 -10.02
N LEU A 12 5.45 -47.10 -10.80
CA LEU A 12 6.32 -48.19 -10.35
C LEU A 12 7.82 -47.79 -10.34
N ALA A 13 8.24 -46.86 -11.19
CA ALA A 13 9.61 -46.31 -11.20
C ALA A 13 9.89 -45.32 -10.05
N GLY A 14 8.86 -44.67 -9.50
CA GLY A 14 8.97 -43.80 -8.31
C GLY A 14 9.07 -44.54 -6.97
N LEU A 15 8.71 -45.84 -6.94
CA LEU A 15 8.70 -46.67 -5.73
C LEU A 15 10.03 -47.38 -5.45
N LEU A 16 11.01 -47.28 -6.34
CA LEU A 16 12.41 -47.66 -6.08
C LEU A 16 13.16 -46.47 -5.46
N SER A 17 12.60 -45.92 -4.37
CA SER A 17 13.39 -45.12 -3.45
C SER A 17 14.40 -46.05 -2.80
N SER A 18 15.67 -45.88 -3.14
CA SER A 18 16.81 -46.59 -2.57
C SER A 18 16.67 -46.61 -1.04
N ALA A 19 16.26 -47.75 -0.50
CA ALA A 19 16.44 -48.02 0.91
C ALA A 19 17.96 -48.09 1.12
N VAL A 20 18.53 -46.98 1.59
CA VAL A 20 19.87 -46.98 2.16
C VAL A 20 19.75 -47.87 3.39
N LEU A 21 20.11 -49.14 3.23
CA LEU A 21 20.40 -50.00 4.37
C LEU A 21 21.64 -49.37 5.01
N ALA A 22 21.42 -48.60 6.08
CA ALA A 22 22.50 -48.14 6.92
C ALA A 22 23.28 -49.38 7.37
N GLU A 23 24.52 -49.50 6.90
CA GLU A 23 25.43 -50.53 7.36
C GLU A 23 25.63 -50.27 8.86
N VAL A 24 25.06 -51.15 9.69
CA VAL A 24 25.19 -51.06 11.14
C VAL A 24 26.69 -51.27 11.43
N VAL A 25 27.34 -50.23 11.93
CA VAL A 25 28.73 -50.34 12.41
C VAL A 25 28.77 -51.49 13.42
N PRO A 26 29.63 -52.52 13.22
CA PRO A 26 29.68 -53.66 14.12
C PRO A 26 29.90 -53.22 15.57
N THR A 27 29.01 -53.65 16.47
CA THR A 27 29.07 -53.37 17.93
C THR A 27 30.03 -54.33 18.62
N GLN A 28 31.17 -54.59 17.99
CA GLN A 28 32.11 -55.63 18.33
C GLN A 28 33.53 -55.07 18.30
N MET A 29 34.42 -55.61 19.12
CA MET A 29 35.83 -55.25 19.09
C MET A 29 36.72 -56.48 19.13
N ASN A 30 37.85 -56.41 18.43
CA ASN A 30 38.88 -57.44 18.51
C ASN A 30 39.68 -57.28 19.81
N PHE A 31 39.98 -58.40 20.45
CA PHE A 31 40.94 -58.48 21.54
C PHE A 31 41.88 -59.67 21.32
N GLN A 32 43.16 -59.46 21.60
CA GLN A 32 44.20 -60.48 21.45
C GLN A 32 45.07 -60.51 22.70
N GLY A 33 45.56 -61.69 23.04
CA GLY A 33 46.39 -61.89 24.23
C GLY A 33 47.19 -63.18 24.18
N ILE A 34 48.00 -63.39 25.22
CA ILE A 34 48.75 -64.61 25.48
C ILE A 34 48.39 -65.09 26.87
N LEU A 35 47.93 -66.33 27.01
CA LEU A 35 47.72 -66.96 28.31
C LEU A 35 48.97 -67.72 28.71
N THR A 36 49.47 -67.42 29.91
CA THR A 36 50.60 -68.12 30.54
C THR A 36 50.20 -68.65 31.91
N ASP A 37 50.86 -69.72 32.36
CA ASP A 37 50.78 -70.17 33.74
C ASP A 37 51.54 -69.22 34.69
N THR A 38 51.54 -69.52 35.98
CA THR A 38 52.26 -68.75 37.01
C THR A 38 53.79 -68.79 36.86
N GLY A 39 54.32 -69.76 36.09
CA GLY A 39 55.73 -69.85 35.73
C GLY A 39 56.09 -69.09 34.45
N GLY A 40 55.11 -68.46 33.79
CA GLY A 40 55.28 -67.76 32.52
C GLY A 40 55.28 -68.69 31.30
N ASN A 41 55.01 -69.99 31.47
CA ASN A 41 54.92 -70.91 30.33
C ASN A 41 53.59 -70.69 29.61
N PRO A 42 53.57 -70.69 28.27
CA PRO A 42 52.32 -70.59 27.53
C PRO A 42 51.36 -71.74 27.85
N ILE A 43 50.09 -71.41 28.03
CA ILE A 43 49.04 -72.42 28.12
C ILE A 43 48.67 -72.82 26.70
N SER A 44 49.39 -73.78 26.14
CA SER A 44 49.29 -74.19 24.73
C SER A 44 48.07 -75.08 24.45
N ASP A 45 47.49 -74.90 23.26
CA ASP A 45 46.48 -75.79 22.64
C ASP A 45 45.32 -76.17 23.59
N SER A 46 44.82 -75.20 24.35
CA SER A 46 43.79 -75.42 25.36
C SER A 46 42.63 -74.44 25.22
N THR A 47 41.41 -74.90 25.56
CA THR A 47 40.25 -74.04 25.67
C THR A 47 40.01 -73.68 27.14
N LYS A 48 39.92 -72.39 27.45
CA LYS A 48 39.62 -71.87 28.79
C LYS A 48 38.36 -71.00 28.73
N SER A 49 37.54 -71.06 29.77
CA SER A 49 36.47 -70.08 29.95
C SER A 49 37.09 -68.79 30.48
N VAL A 50 36.87 -67.67 29.79
CA VAL A 50 37.44 -66.37 30.13
C VAL A 50 36.32 -65.35 30.22
N GLN A 51 36.24 -64.66 31.34
CA GLN A 51 35.35 -63.52 31.53
C GLN A 51 36.11 -62.23 31.20
N PHE A 52 35.53 -61.44 30.31
CA PHE A 52 35.97 -60.11 29.93
C PHE A 52 35.02 -59.09 30.53
N THR A 53 35.58 -58.08 31.20
CA THR A 53 34.77 -57.05 31.87
C THR A 53 35.34 -55.67 31.59
N ILE A 54 34.51 -54.72 31.16
CA ILE A 54 34.92 -53.32 30.98
C ILE A 54 34.51 -52.52 32.21
N TYR A 55 35.48 -51.80 32.77
CA TYR A 55 35.32 -50.94 33.94
C TYR A 55 35.66 -49.48 33.63
N ASP A 56 35.18 -48.59 34.48
CA ASP A 56 35.53 -47.16 34.48
C ASP A 56 36.84 -46.82 35.24
N ALA A 57 37.41 -47.78 35.98
CA ALA A 57 38.65 -47.60 36.75
C ALA A 57 39.64 -48.78 36.61
N VAL A 58 40.94 -48.49 36.79
CA VAL A 58 42.04 -49.47 36.72
C VAL A 58 41.99 -50.55 37.81
N SER A 59 41.38 -50.21 38.95
CA SER A 59 41.11 -51.11 40.08
C SER A 59 39.82 -50.64 40.78
N GLY A 60 38.97 -51.56 41.24
CA GLY A 60 37.65 -51.20 41.77
C GLY A 60 36.70 -50.76 40.65
N GLY A 61 36.02 -49.62 40.81
CA GLY A 61 35.15 -49.03 39.78
C GLY A 61 33.84 -49.77 39.53
N ASN A 62 33.05 -49.26 38.60
CA ASN A 62 31.80 -49.87 38.15
C ASN A 62 32.05 -50.78 36.95
N MET A 63 31.35 -51.93 36.93
CA MET A 63 31.27 -52.78 35.75
C MET A 63 30.29 -52.15 34.76
N LEU A 64 30.78 -51.83 33.56
CA LEU A 64 29.98 -51.23 32.48
C LEU A 64 29.49 -52.26 31.47
N TRP A 65 30.24 -53.34 31.30
CA TRP A 65 29.94 -54.42 30.36
C TRP A 65 30.70 -55.68 30.76
N ALA A 66 30.12 -56.84 30.54
CA ALA A 66 30.80 -58.12 30.74
C ALA A 66 30.33 -59.18 29.75
N GLU A 67 31.25 -60.05 29.35
CA GLU A 67 30.97 -61.21 28.51
C GLU A 67 31.90 -62.36 28.89
N THR A 68 31.36 -63.58 28.92
CA THR A 68 32.16 -64.79 29.16
C THR A 68 32.22 -65.60 27.89
N LEU A 69 33.43 -65.88 27.41
CA LEU A 69 33.69 -66.62 26.18
C LEU A 69 34.61 -67.80 26.45
N ASN A 70 34.47 -68.86 25.65
CA ASN A 70 35.47 -69.93 25.61
C ASN A 70 36.57 -69.54 24.63
N VAL A 71 37.79 -69.41 25.14
CA VAL A 71 38.97 -68.96 24.39
C VAL A 71 39.89 -70.14 24.17
N THR A 72 40.19 -70.45 22.91
CA THR A 72 41.14 -71.49 22.53
C THR A 72 42.48 -70.85 22.18
N THR A 73 43.55 -71.33 22.82
CA THR A 73 44.92 -70.86 22.57
C THR A 73 45.64 -71.68 21.49
N ASP A 74 46.58 -71.06 20.78
CA ASP A 74 47.52 -71.76 19.91
C ASP A 74 48.64 -72.46 20.70
N SER A 75 49.56 -73.13 20.00
CA SER A 75 50.71 -73.82 20.61
C SER A 75 51.68 -72.90 21.36
N GLN A 76 51.50 -71.58 21.28
CA GLN A 76 52.27 -70.54 21.96
C GLN A 76 51.40 -69.73 22.93
N GLY A 77 50.22 -70.22 23.30
CA GLY A 77 49.32 -69.58 24.26
C GLY A 77 48.59 -68.34 23.72
N ARG A 78 48.74 -67.99 22.44
CA ARG A 78 48.09 -66.82 21.83
C ARG A 78 46.63 -67.10 21.52
N PHE A 79 45.81 -66.07 21.63
CA PHE A 79 44.43 -66.11 21.20
C PHE A 79 43.98 -64.78 20.59
N THR A 80 42.95 -64.85 19.75
CA THR A 80 42.20 -63.70 19.24
C THR A 80 40.72 -63.97 19.44
N VAL A 81 40.00 -63.01 19.98
CA VAL A 81 38.55 -63.09 20.21
C VAL A 81 37.86 -61.81 19.76
N ILE A 82 36.59 -61.94 19.40
CA ILE A 82 35.70 -60.82 19.12
C ILE A 82 34.80 -60.67 20.35
N LEU A 83 34.92 -59.54 21.03
CA LEU A 83 34.06 -59.15 22.14
C LEU A 83 32.81 -58.47 21.58
N GLY A 84 31.67 -58.68 22.24
CA GLY A 84 30.38 -58.11 21.83
C GLY A 84 29.52 -59.04 20.97
N LEU A 85 29.82 -60.34 20.95
CA LEU A 85 29.06 -61.33 20.17
C LEU A 85 27.71 -61.66 20.82
N THR A 86 27.71 -61.84 22.13
CA THR A 86 26.54 -62.18 22.95
C THR A 86 25.89 -60.92 23.51
N TRP A 87 26.73 -59.98 23.96
CA TRP A 87 26.31 -58.71 24.54
C TRP A 87 26.92 -57.57 23.74
N PRO A 88 26.21 -56.96 22.78
CA PRO A 88 26.72 -55.87 21.95
C PRO A 88 27.41 -54.75 22.75
N LEU A 89 28.57 -54.31 22.27
CA LEU A 89 29.30 -53.16 22.82
C LEU A 89 28.71 -51.86 22.25
N TYR A 90 27.65 -51.36 22.88
CA TYR A 90 27.08 -50.07 22.51
C TYR A 90 28.00 -48.91 22.87
N GLY A 91 27.86 -47.79 22.15
CA GLY A 91 28.66 -46.58 22.39
C GLY A 91 28.58 -46.02 23.81
N THR A 92 27.50 -46.32 24.55
CA THR A 92 27.35 -45.96 25.96
C THR A 92 28.45 -46.55 26.85
N VAL A 93 28.99 -47.72 26.52
CA VAL A 93 30.12 -48.34 27.23
C VAL A 93 31.38 -47.48 27.11
N PHE A 94 31.56 -46.74 26.00
CA PHE A 94 32.74 -45.92 25.72
C PHE A 94 32.48 -44.41 25.82
N SER A 95 31.44 -44.01 26.57
CA SER A 95 30.98 -42.63 26.70
C SER A 95 31.94 -41.66 27.42
N ASP A 96 33.01 -42.16 28.04
CA ASP A 96 33.99 -41.36 28.77
C ASP A 96 35.44 -41.85 28.48
N THR A 97 36.41 -41.02 28.81
CA THR A 97 37.79 -40.97 28.32
C THR A 97 38.70 -42.12 28.77
N SER A 98 38.31 -42.85 29.82
CA SER A 98 39.11 -43.95 30.36
C SER A 98 38.26 -45.18 30.57
N ARG A 99 38.64 -46.27 29.88
CA ARG A 99 38.03 -47.59 30.01
C ARG A 99 39.12 -48.63 30.20
N TYR A 100 38.84 -49.62 31.04
CA TYR A 100 39.78 -50.65 31.42
C TYR A 100 39.15 -52.02 31.20
N LEU A 101 39.83 -52.89 30.46
CA LEU A 101 39.45 -54.27 30.24
C LEU A 101 40.10 -55.16 31.31
N GLY A 102 39.25 -55.75 32.15
CA GLY A 102 39.59 -56.86 33.04
C GLY A 102 39.42 -58.20 32.34
N VAL A 103 40.29 -59.15 32.71
CA VAL A 103 40.34 -60.50 32.15
C VAL A 103 40.47 -61.48 33.31
N GLN A 104 39.51 -62.40 33.43
CA GLN A 104 39.52 -63.46 34.44
C GLN A 104 39.43 -64.82 33.76
N VAL A 105 40.35 -65.74 34.08
CA VAL A 105 40.42 -67.07 33.47
C VAL A 105 39.88 -68.11 34.45
N GLY A 106 38.82 -68.81 34.09
CA GLY A 106 38.17 -69.81 34.94
C GLY A 106 37.76 -69.22 36.30
N ASN A 107 38.26 -69.83 37.37
CA ASN A 107 38.01 -69.39 38.75
C ASN A 107 39.20 -68.65 39.37
N ASP A 108 40.22 -68.32 38.57
CA ASP A 108 41.39 -67.59 39.06
C ASP A 108 41.01 -66.15 39.42
N ALA A 109 41.90 -65.47 40.16
CA ALA A 109 41.74 -64.04 40.40
C ALA A 109 41.84 -63.25 39.08
N GLU A 110 41.07 -62.16 38.94
CA GLU A 110 41.15 -61.26 37.79
C GLU A 110 42.59 -60.73 37.62
N ILE A 111 43.09 -60.73 36.38
CA ILE A 111 44.47 -60.30 36.09
C ILE A 111 44.61 -58.80 36.39
N SER A 112 45.66 -58.45 37.13
CA SER A 112 45.96 -57.08 37.56
C SER A 112 47.35 -56.63 37.07
N PRO A 113 47.52 -55.39 36.58
CA PRO A 113 46.48 -54.36 36.42
C PRO A 113 45.61 -54.59 35.18
N ARG A 114 44.39 -54.04 35.20
CA ARG A 114 43.47 -54.07 34.04
C ARG A 114 44.07 -53.31 32.85
N ALA A 115 43.84 -53.80 31.64
CA ALA A 115 44.38 -53.19 30.44
C ALA A 115 43.59 -51.94 30.05
N LYS A 116 44.23 -50.78 29.91
CA LYS A 116 43.56 -49.56 29.43
C LYS A 116 43.20 -49.72 27.94
N ILE A 117 41.95 -49.43 27.60
CA ILE A 117 41.47 -49.42 26.21
C ILE A 117 41.90 -48.09 25.57
N SER A 118 42.55 -48.16 24.41
CA SER A 118 43.00 -47.01 23.62
C SER A 118 42.25 -46.91 22.29
N SER A 119 42.17 -45.71 21.72
CA SER A 119 41.63 -45.49 20.38
C SER A 119 42.60 -45.96 19.30
N SER A 120 42.07 -46.41 18.17
CA SER A 120 42.83 -46.60 16.92
C SER A 120 43.25 -45.25 16.33
N ALA A 121 44.43 -45.20 15.69
CA ALA A 121 45.00 -43.95 15.15
C ALA A 121 44.09 -43.25 14.12
N TYR A 122 43.50 -44.00 13.19
CA TYR A 122 42.55 -43.44 12.21
C TYR A 122 41.24 -42.95 12.87
N SER A 123 40.80 -43.58 13.96
CA SER A 123 39.61 -43.18 14.72
C SER A 123 39.80 -41.89 15.52
N LEU A 124 41.04 -41.44 15.74
CA LEU A 124 41.29 -40.15 16.41
C LEU A 124 40.78 -38.95 15.58
N ARG A 125 40.66 -39.10 14.25
CA ARG A 125 40.09 -38.04 13.38
C ARG A 125 38.62 -37.76 13.67
N THR A 126 37.89 -38.70 14.27
CA THR A 126 36.46 -38.56 14.61
C THR A 126 36.25 -38.25 16.09
N ARG A 127 37.30 -37.89 16.85
CA ARG A 127 37.21 -37.58 18.29
C ARG A 127 36.21 -36.47 18.61
N SER A 128 36.08 -35.47 17.75
CA SER A 128 35.17 -34.33 17.93
C SER A 128 33.70 -34.67 17.68
N VAL A 129 33.40 -35.86 17.14
CA VAL A 129 32.04 -36.26 16.76
C VAL A 129 31.49 -37.20 17.85
N ASN A 130 31.09 -36.64 18.98
CA ASN A 130 30.40 -37.37 20.05
C ASN A 130 28.88 -37.11 19.96
N GLY A 131 28.05 -38.16 19.99
CA GLY A 131 26.58 -38.05 19.99
C GLY A 131 25.89 -37.97 18.61
N ALA A 132 26.61 -38.10 17.50
CA ALA A 132 26.01 -38.08 16.17
C ALA A 132 25.29 -39.41 15.85
N ILE A 133 23.96 -39.41 15.91
CA ILE A 133 23.12 -40.48 15.37
C ILE A 133 22.73 -40.05 13.95
N GLY A 134 23.38 -40.59 12.92
CA GLY A 134 23.01 -40.32 11.53
C GLY A 134 23.06 -38.84 11.13
N GLY A 135 24.23 -38.36 10.68
CA GLY A 135 24.30 -37.18 9.82
C GLY A 135 24.32 -35.79 10.48
N THR A 136 24.53 -35.65 11.79
CA THR A 136 24.76 -34.32 12.39
C THR A 136 26.14 -34.25 13.04
N ILE A 137 27.09 -33.60 12.35
CA ILE A 137 28.37 -33.14 12.90
C ILE A 137 28.13 -31.71 13.41
N VAL A 138 28.16 -31.52 14.74
CA VAL A 138 28.13 -30.19 15.34
C VAL A 138 29.57 -29.76 15.60
N GLY A 139 30.08 -28.87 14.76
CA GLY A 139 31.32 -28.15 15.00
C GLY A 139 31.00 -26.70 15.36
N GLY A 140 30.83 -26.40 16.65
CA GLY A 140 30.67 -25.04 17.14
C GLY A 140 30.79 -25.01 18.67
N SER A 141 31.58 -24.09 19.20
CA SER A 141 31.73 -23.83 20.64
C SER A 141 30.38 -23.56 21.34
N PRO A 142 30.27 -23.78 22.66
CA PRO A 142 29.05 -23.46 23.40
C PRO A 142 28.78 -21.95 23.33
N GLY A 143 27.83 -21.54 22.48
CA GLY A 143 27.39 -20.15 22.34
C GLY A 143 26.60 -19.89 21.07
N GLU A 144 27.05 -20.38 19.92
CA GLU A 144 26.47 -20.04 18.62
C GLU A 144 26.61 -21.22 17.65
N GLY A 145 25.74 -22.23 17.80
CA GLY A 145 25.72 -23.35 16.86
C GLY A 145 25.30 -22.87 15.47
N ALA A 146 26.19 -23.00 14.50
CA ALA A 146 25.89 -22.76 13.09
C ALA A 146 26.10 -24.04 12.27
N VAL A 147 25.23 -24.26 11.28
CA VAL A 147 25.47 -25.25 10.22
C VAL A 147 25.94 -24.48 9.00
N LEU A 148 27.16 -24.79 8.55
CA LEU A 148 27.81 -24.12 7.42
C LEU A 148 27.86 -25.07 6.22
N PHE A 149 27.29 -24.65 5.11
CA PHE A 149 27.54 -25.24 3.80
C PHE A 149 28.64 -24.43 3.13
N MET A 150 29.69 -25.12 2.70
CA MET A 150 30.88 -24.49 2.16
C MET A 150 31.12 -24.95 0.72
N ASP A 151 31.64 -24.07 -0.12
CA ASP A 151 32.08 -24.42 -1.46
C ASP A 151 33.33 -25.33 -1.42
N ASN A 152 33.32 -26.35 -2.28
CA ASN A 152 34.36 -27.36 -2.37
C ASN A 152 35.49 -26.87 -3.29
N GLY A 153 36.36 -26.02 -2.75
CA GLY A 153 37.54 -25.52 -3.46
C GLY A 153 38.05 -24.19 -2.87
N SER A 154 37.12 -23.31 -2.51
CA SER A 154 37.42 -22.02 -1.89
C SER A 154 37.37 -22.02 -0.36
N ASN A 155 36.72 -23.02 0.26
CA ASN A 155 36.31 -23.01 1.67
C ASN A 155 35.46 -21.77 2.04
N ALA A 156 34.80 -21.14 1.07
CA ALA A 156 33.86 -20.07 1.33
C ALA A 156 32.56 -20.65 1.90
N VAL A 157 31.99 -20.00 2.91
CA VAL A 157 30.64 -20.33 3.41
C VAL A 157 29.63 -19.77 2.43
N THR A 158 28.81 -20.63 1.83
CA THR A 158 27.78 -20.25 0.85
C THR A 158 26.37 -20.24 1.45
N VAL A 159 26.12 -21.10 2.44
CA VAL A 159 24.89 -21.08 3.23
C VAL A 159 25.22 -21.27 4.70
N GLU A 160 24.61 -20.45 5.55
CA GLU A 160 24.80 -20.47 7.00
C GLU A 160 23.44 -20.52 7.70
N LEU A 161 23.21 -21.56 8.50
CA LEU A 161 22.06 -21.69 9.38
C LEU A 161 22.50 -21.37 10.81
N LYS A 162 21.99 -20.29 11.39
CA LYS A 162 22.29 -19.89 12.77
C LYS A 162 21.16 -20.28 13.70
N GLY A 163 21.50 -20.82 14.86
CA GLY A 163 20.54 -21.07 15.94
C GLY A 163 20.16 -19.82 16.74
N ASN A 164 20.99 -18.77 16.67
CA ASN A 164 20.77 -17.50 17.36
C ASN A 164 21.30 -16.32 16.51
N VAL A 165 20.42 -15.38 16.23
CA VAL A 165 20.67 -14.07 15.61
C VAL A 165 20.23 -13.03 16.63
N LEU A 166 21.21 -12.38 17.28
CA LEU A 166 21.01 -11.27 18.23
C LEU A 166 20.01 -11.56 19.36
N ASP A 167 19.98 -12.80 19.86
CA ASP A 167 19.08 -13.31 20.91
C ASP A 167 17.59 -13.33 20.55
N LEU A 168 17.26 -13.19 19.27
CA LEU A 168 15.87 -13.13 18.79
C LEU A 168 15.37 -14.43 18.13
N GLY A 169 16.28 -15.34 17.76
CA GLY A 169 15.91 -16.61 17.12
C GLY A 169 16.92 -17.08 16.09
N GLY A 170 16.57 -18.09 15.30
CA GLY A 170 17.46 -18.61 14.25
C GLY A 170 17.41 -17.79 12.96
N GLY A 171 18.44 -17.92 12.12
CA GLY A 171 18.50 -17.26 10.82
C GLY A 171 19.13 -18.12 9.73
N VAL A 172 18.84 -17.78 8.49
CA VAL A 172 19.37 -18.44 7.29
C VAL A 172 19.99 -17.39 6.38
N TYR A 173 21.25 -17.58 6.03
CA TYR A 173 22.03 -16.64 5.24
C TYR A 173 22.58 -17.31 4.01
N GLY A 174 22.39 -16.68 2.85
CA GLY A 174 23.04 -17.04 1.61
C GLY A 174 24.18 -16.08 1.31
N ARG A 175 25.31 -16.61 0.83
CA ARG A 175 26.49 -15.83 0.49
C ARG A 175 27.06 -16.24 -0.86
N GLU A 176 27.63 -15.27 -1.57
CA GLU A 176 28.52 -15.55 -2.68
C GLU A 176 29.87 -16.10 -2.17
N GLU A 177 30.65 -16.67 -3.06
CA GLU A 177 31.96 -17.26 -2.76
C GLU A 177 33.04 -16.23 -2.33
N ASN A 178 32.80 -14.94 -2.56
CA ASN A 178 33.61 -13.85 -2.03
C ASN A 178 33.19 -13.41 -0.60
N GLY A 179 32.10 -13.97 -0.05
CA GLY A 179 31.55 -13.68 1.28
C GLY A 179 30.37 -12.71 1.31
N ASP A 180 30.03 -12.10 0.17
CA ASP A 180 28.97 -11.10 0.05
C ASP A 180 27.60 -11.74 0.32
N LEU A 181 26.75 -11.07 1.10
CA LEU A 181 25.40 -11.56 1.39
C LEU A 181 24.50 -11.44 0.16
N THR A 182 23.74 -12.49 -0.13
CA THR A 182 22.75 -12.51 -1.22
C THR A 182 21.33 -12.45 -0.67
N TYR A 183 21.07 -13.16 0.43
CA TYR A 183 19.79 -13.13 1.13
C TYR A 183 19.95 -13.44 2.62
N ALA A 184 18.99 -12.96 3.40
CA ALA A 184 18.84 -13.31 4.80
C ALA A 184 17.37 -13.57 5.16
N LEU A 185 17.15 -14.61 5.96
CA LEU A 185 15.91 -14.87 6.67
C LEU A 185 16.23 -14.75 8.16
N GLU A 186 15.62 -13.78 8.82
CA GLU A 186 15.95 -13.39 10.19
C GLU A 186 14.68 -13.24 11.03
N PRO A 187 14.78 -13.31 12.37
CA PRO A 187 13.71 -12.80 13.22
C PRO A 187 13.56 -11.29 13.03
N ASP A 188 12.34 -10.79 13.22
CA ASP A 188 12.09 -9.35 13.24
C ASP A 188 12.66 -8.71 14.51
N PHE A 189 13.39 -7.60 14.34
CA PHE A 189 14.02 -6.84 15.42
C PHE A 189 13.04 -5.97 16.21
N ASN A 190 11.93 -5.55 15.61
CA ASN A 190 11.01 -4.57 16.19
C ASN A 190 9.64 -5.17 16.56
N GLY A 191 9.49 -6.49 16.47
CA GLY A 191 8.22 -7.17 16.67
C GLY A 191 8.34 -8.70 16.70
N ALA A 192 7.19 -9.35 16.67
CA ALA A 192 7.11 -10.79 16.49
C ALA A 192 6.93 -11.10 15.01
N GLY A 193 7.76 -11.94 14.42
CA GLY A 193 7.63 -12.26 12.99
C GLY A 193 8.96 -12.65 12.38
N GLY A 194 8.96 -12.72 11.05
CA GLY A 194 10.15 -12.94 10.25
C GLY A 194 10.43 -11.73 9.37
N PHE A 195 11.72 -11.49 9.16
CA PHE A 195 12.24 -10.54 8.20
C PHE A 195 12.97 -11.31 7.10
N PHE A 196 12.66 -11.00 5.84
CA PHE A 196 13.35 -11.54 4.68
C PHE A 196 13.97 -10.40 3.89
N SER A 197 15.22 -10.54 3.48
CA SER A 197 15.88 -9.59 2.58
C SER A 197 16.67 -10.29 1.47
N LEU A 198 16.67 -9.63 0.31
CA LEU A 198 17.59 -9.85 -0.79
C LEU A 198 18.50 -8.63 -0.92
N PHE A 199 19.79 -8.86 -1.00
CA PHE A 199 20.78 -7.81 -1.08
C PHE A 199 21.30 -7.66 -2.50
N SER A 200 21.56 -6.43 -2.92
CA SER A 200 22.16 -6.13 -4.24
C SER A 200 23.55 -5.51 -4.14
N ASP A 201 24.10 -5.40 -2.93
CA ASP A 201 25.41 -4.84 -2.64
C ASP A 201 26.31 -5.88 -1.98
N ALA A 202 27.62 -5.75 -2.23
CA ALA A 202 28.64 -6.64 -1.67
C ALA A 202 28.59 -6.74 -0.13
N GLY A 203 28.13 -5.68 0.55
CA GLY A 203 28.13 -5.61 2.02
C GLY A 203 26.87 -6.15 2.70
N GLY A 204 25.82 -6.53 1.96
CA GLY A 204 24.52 -6.83 2.56
C GLY A 204 23.91 -5.66 3.34
N SER A 205 24.27 -4.42 3.00
CA SER A 205 23.77 -3.22 3.66
C SER A 205 22.55 -2.64 2.96
N PHE A 206 22.31 -3.02 1.71
CA PHE A 206 21.23 -2.51 0.88
C PHE A 206 20.21 -3.60 0.56
N ASN A 207 19.07 -3.56 1.26
CA ASN A 207 17.92 -4.41 0.99
C ASN A 207 17.24 -3.99 -0.32
N SER A 208 17.51 -4.72 -1.40
CA SER A 208 16.92 -4.49 -2.72
C SER A 208 15.47 -4.97 -2.81
N PHE A 209 15.16 -6.07 -2.11
CA PHE A 209 13.81 -6.58 -1.91
C PHE A 209 13.73 -7.08 -0.48
N PHE A 210 12.69 -6.70 0.25
CA PHE A 210 12.51 -7.18 1.62
C PHE A 210 11.05 -7.29 2.01
N ILE A 211 10.81 -8.18 2.98
CA ILE A 211 9.51 -8.43 3.57
C ILE A 211 9.69 -8.38 5.08
N ASP A 212 8.94 -7.50 5.72
CA ASP A 212 8.76 -7.48 7.17
C ASP A 212 7.38 -8.04 7.46
N GLY A 213 7.31 -9.18 8.14
CA GLY A 213 6.04 -9.84 8.44
C GLY A 213 5.20 -9.11 9.51
N ASN A 214 5.81 -8.20 10.27
CA ASN A 214 5.16 -7.46 11.33
C ASN A 214 5.79 -6.07 11.47
N ALA A 215 5.59 -5.25 10.43
CA ALA A 215 6.27 -3.98 10.33
C ALA A 215 5.95 -3.07 11.52
N SER A 216 6.99 -2.70 12.26
CA SER A 216 6.89 -1.86 13.46
C SER A 216 6.00 -2.45 14.57
N GLY A 217 5.84 -3.78 14.62
CA GLY A 217 5.02 -4.46 15.62
C GLY A 217 3.51 -4.24 15.47
N THR A 218 3.04 -3.78 14.30
CA THR A 218 1.63 -3.44 14.03
C THR A 218 0.70 -4.66 13.84
N GLY A 219 1.27 -5.84 13.61
CA GLY A 219 0.58 -7.05 13.19
C GLY A 219 0.41 -7.16 11.67
N GLU A 220 0.86 -6.15 10.92
CA GLU A 220 0.66 -6.05 9.47
C GLU A 220 1.99 -6.14 8.71
N PRO A 221 2.00 -6.74 7.51
CA PRO A 221 3.23 -6.89 6.73
C PRO A 221 3.59 -5.63 5.94
N PHE A 222 4.89 -5.46 5.70
CA PHE A 222 5.45 -4.49 4.77
C PHE A 222 6.29 -5.20 3.71
N VAL A 223 6.13 -4.83 2.45
CA VAL A 223 6.97 -5.33 1.35
C VAL A 223 7.60 -4.15 0.64
N GLY A 224 8.93 -4.14 0.56
CA GLY A 224 9.69 -3.08 -0.09
C GLY A 224 10.58 -3.60 -1.21
N ILE A 225 10.63 -2.84 -2.30
CA ILE A 225 11.58 -3.03 -3.39
C ILE A 225 12.34 -1.72 -3.58
N ASN A 226 13.63 -1.73 -3.30
CA ASN A 226 14.49 -0.57 -3.42
C ASN A 226 15.41 -0.71 -4.64
N GLY A 227 15.32 0.24 -5.56
CA GLY A 227 16.37 0.53 -6.53
C GLY A 227 17.30 1.63 -6.01
N THR A 228 18.35 1.93 -6.77
CA THR A 228 19.35 2.95 -6.42
C THR A 228 18.81 4.39 -6.43
N SER A 229 17.66 4.64 -7.06
CA SER A 229 17.05 5.98 -7.17
C SER A 229 15.52 5.99 -7.05
N ARG A 230 14.89 4.82 -6.93
CA ARG A 230 13.43 4.64 -6.93
C ARG A 230 13.09 3.51 -5.99
N SER A 231 11.95 3.59 -5.33
CA SER A 231 11.42 2.52 -4.49
C SER A 231 9.96 2.23 -4.80
N VAL A 232 9.55 1.01 -4.48
CA VAL A 232 8.17 0.55 -4.49
C VAL A 232 7.91 -0.05 -3.13
N PHE A 233 6.77 0.26 -2.52
CA PHE A 233 6.39 -0.45 -1.31
C PHE A 233 4.89 -0.68 -1.19
N PHE A 234 4.57 -1.72 -0.42
CA PHE A 234 3.24 -2.07 0.02
C PHE A 234 3.28 -2.09 1.55
N ASP A 235 2.54 -1.17 2.17
CA ASP A 235 2.37 -1.07 3.62
C ASP A 235 0.91 -1.35 3.96
N VAL A 236 0.64 -2.56 4.44
CA VAL A 236 -0.73 -3.02 4.73
C VAL A 236 -1.27 -2.38 6.01
N GLY A 237 -0.40 -1.88 6.90
CA GLY A 237 -0.80 -1.14 8.10
C GLY A 237 -1.26 0.29 7.83
N SER A 238 -0.93 0.84 6.65
CA SER A 238 -1.32 2.17 6.22
C SER A 238 -2.64 2.17 5.44
N SER A 239 -3.30 3.34 5.36
CA SER A 239 -4.50 3.53 4.55
C SER A 239 -4.32 4.61 3.48
N GLY A 240 -5.13 4.53 2.42
CA GLY A 240 -5.09 5.50 1.31
C GLY A 240 -3.78 5.46 0.52
N ASN A 241 -3.32 6.61 0.03
CA ASN A 241 -2.13 6.71 -0.82
C ASN A 241 -0.82 6.30 -0.11
N SER A 242 -0.82 6.20 1.23
CA SER A 242 0.34 5.75 1.99
C SER A 242 0.47 4.22 2.06
N SER A 243 -0.55 3.46 1.67
CA SER A 243 -0.49 1.99 1.67
C SER A 243 0.25 1.40 0.47
N VAL A 244 0.35 2.15 -0.62
CA VAL A 244 1.07 1.75 -1.84
C VAL A 244 1.81 2.96 -2.40
N ALA A 245 3.14 2.87 -2.47
CA ALA A 245 3.94 3.85 -3.20
C ALA A 245 4.51 3.22 -4.46
N LEU A 246 4.13 3.80 -5.60
CA LEU A 246 4.69 3.47 -6.89
C LEU A 246 5.66 4.58 -7.34
N PRO A 247 6.61 4.27 -8.23
CA PRO A 247 7.52 5.28 -8.75
C PRO A 247 6.78 6.36 -9.59
N GLY A 248 7.40 7.53 -9.80
CA GLY A 248 6.81 8.59 -10.65
C GLY A 248 6.50 8.09 -12.07
N ASP A 249 5.37 8.52 -12.64
CA ASP A 249 4.87 8.06 -13.95
C ASP A 249 4.69 6.53 -14.06
N ALA A 250 4.58 5.81 -12.94
CA ALA A 250 4.38 4.36 -12.95
C ALA A 250 2.95 3.94 -13.32
N ILE A 251 2.01 4.88 -13.41
CA ILE A 251 0.65 4.65 -13.89
C ILE A 251 0.53 5.26 -15.29
N SER A 252 0.46 4.39 -16.29
CA SER A 252 0.29 4.70 -17.70
C SER A 252 -1.18 4.91 -18.08
N ALA A 253 -1.43 5.59 -19.20
CA ALA A 253 -2.79 5.80 -19.71
C ALA A 253 -3.60 4.49 -19.88
N PRO A 254 -3.01 3.37 -20.36
CA PRO A 254 -3.71 2.08 -20.37
C PRO A 254 -4.09 1.54 -18.98
N GLU A 255 -3.30 1.83 -17.94
CA GLU A 255 -3.65 1.48 -16.55
C GLU A 255 -4.81 2.32 -16.00
N LEU A 256 -5.05 3.49 -16.61
CA LEU A 256 -6.25 4.32 -16.44
C LEU A 256 -7.32 4.06 -17.52
N LEU A 257 -7.27 2.90 -18.21
CA LEU A 257 -8.21 2.52 -19.27
C LEU A 257 -8.35 3.56 -20.41
N ASP A 258 -7.29 4.30 -20.70
CA ASP A 258 -7.25 5.39 -21.68
C ASP A 258 -8.35 6.45 -21.44
N GLU A 259 -8.69 6.72 -20.18
CA GLU A 259 -9.66 7.75 -19.80
C GLU A 259 -9.32 9.10 -20.44
N PRO A 260 -10.16 9.62 -21.37
CA PRO A 260 -9.91 10.93 -21.94
C PRO A 260 -10.25 11.98 -20.89
N GLY A 261 -9.22 12.66 -20.36
CA GLY A 261 -9.43 13.76 -19.44
C GLY A 261 -10.17 14.95 -20.10
N VAL A 262 -9.88 15.28 -21.36
CA VAL A 262 -10.47 16.43 -22.05
C VAL A 262 -10.47 16.28 -23.57
N ALA A 263 -11.50 16.80 -24.24
CA ALA A 263 -11.51 17.01 -25.69
C ALA A 263 -11.98 18.44 -25.99
N SER A 264 -11.30 19.15 -26.90
CA SER A 264 -11.72 20.50 -27.27
C SER A 264 -11.66 20.75 -28.78
N HIS A 265 -12.43 21.74 -29.22
CA HIS A 265 -12.43 22.26 -30.57
C HIS A 265 -12.54 23.78 -30.51
N SER A 266 -11.78 24.45 -31.37
CA SER A 266 -11.82 25.90 -31.56
C SER A 266 -11.80 26.18 -33.05
N SER A 267 -12.75 26.98 -33.53
CA SER A 267 -12.69 27.54 -34.87
C SER A 267 -12.40 29.03 -34.81
N ASN A 268 -11.63 29.51 -35.78
CA ASN A 268 -11.40 30.93 -36.01
C ASN A 268 -12.21 31.30 -37.25
N GLY A 269 -13.39 31.86 -37.05
CA GLY A 269 -14.34 32.08 -38.14
C GLY A 269 -15.60 32.80 -37.68
N SER A 270 -16.23 33.53 -38.61
CA SER A 270 -17.49 34.21 -38.39
C SER A 270 -18.58 33.53 -39.20
N PHE A 271 -19.73 33.29 -38.57
CA PHE A 271 -20.89 32.62 -39.13
C PHE A 271 -22.08 33.57 -39.07
N SER A 272 -22.91 33.62 -40.11
CA SER A 272 -24.25 34.21 -39.99
C SER A 272 -25.15 33.21 -39.28
N LEU A 273 -25.90 33.69 -38.28
CA LEU A 273 -26.86 32.85 -37.58
C LEU A 273 -28.23 33.00 -38.25
N GLY A 274 -28.98 31.91 -38.37
CA GLY A 274 -30.35 31.94 -38.90
C GLY A 274 -31.35 31.44 -37.86
N ALA A 275 -32.64 31.56 -38.17
CA ALA A 275 -33.69 31.03 -37.32
C ALA A 275 -33.59 29.50 -37.16
N GLY A 276 -33.79 29.02 -35.93
CA GLY A 276 -33.64 27.63 -35.52
C GLY A 276 -32.24 27.31 -34.99
N ASN A 277 -32.09 26.15 -34.35
CA ASN A 277 -30.82 25.74 -33.74
C ASN A 277 -29.77 25.38 -34.80
N ASN A 278 -28.76 26.23 -34.95
CA ASN A 278 -27.61 26.02 -35.83
C ASN A 278 -26.42 25.48 -35.04
N VAL A 279 -25.70 24.51 -35.62
CA VAL A 279 -24.46 23.99 -35.03
C VAL A 279 -23.32 24.98 -35.28
N LEU A 280 -22.82 25.59 -34.20
CA LEU A 280 -21.69 26.51 -34.22
C LEU A 280 -20.34 25.79 -34.09
N SER A 281 -20.32 24.72 -33.29
CA SER A 281 -19.17 23.84 -33.11
C SER A 281 -19.63 22.47 -32.65
N SER A 282 -18.91 21.42 -33.01
CA SER A 282 -19.14 20.05 -32.54
C SER A 282 -17.84 19.40 -32.10
N ARG A 283 -17.92 18.52 -31.10
CA ARG A 283 -16.79 17.71 -30.67
C ARG A 283 -17.26 16.40 -30.07
N SER A 284 -16.43 15.37 -30.19
CA SER A 284 -16.72 14.05 -29.63
C SER A 284 -15.70 13.68 -28.56
N ILE A 285 -16.13 12.87 -27.59
CA ILE A 285 -15.32 12.27 -26.54
C ILE A 285 -15.71 10.80 -26.37
N THR A 286 -14.73 9.90 -26.22
CA THR A 286 -14.96 8.46 -26.05
C THR A 286 -14.95 8.11 -24.57
N ALA A 287 -16.11 7.98 -23.95
CA ALA A 287 -16.21 7.62 -22.54
C ALA A 287 -15.86 6.12 -22.35
N PRO A 288 -14.86 5.75 -21.54
CA PRO A 288 -14.52 4.34 -21.26
C PRO A 288 -15.54 3.65 -20.36
N THR A 289 -16.25 4.41 -19.53
CA THR A 289 -17.30 3.92 -18.62
C THR A 289 -18.49 4.89 -18.63
N GLY A 290 -19.60 4.51 -17.98
CA GLY A 290 -20.70 5.44 -17.74
C GLY A 290 -20.30 6.51 -16.72
N GLY A 291 -20.69 7.76 -16.95
CA GLY A 291 -20.27 8.92 -16.14
C GLY A 291 -20.96 10.21 -16.60
N TYR A 292 -20.27 11.34 -16.46
CA TYR A 292 -20.75 12.65 -16.90
C TYR A 292 -19.77 13.36 -17.83
N VAL A 293 -20.28 14.19 -18.73
CA VAL A 293 -19.48 15.11 -19.53
C VAL A 293 -19.91 16.53 -19.22
N LEU A 294 -19.00 17.34 -18.68
CA LEU A 294 -19.17 18.79 -18.61
C LEU A 294 -18.81 19.37 -19.98
N VAL A 295 -19.81 19.95 -20.63
CA VAL A 295 -19.68 20.58 -21.93
C VAL A 295 -19.70 22.09 -21.72
N VAL A 296 -18.66 22.78 -22.18
CA VAL A 296 -18.55 24.23 -22.10
C VAL A 296 -18.38 24.78 -23.51
N GLY A 297 -19.34 25.59 -23.94
CA GLY A 297 -19.31 26.30 -25.20
C GLY A 297 -19.09 27.79 -24.99
N SER A 298 -18.29 28.44 -25.82
CA SER A 298 -18.13 29.89 -25.81
C SER A 298 -18.03 30.44 -27.21
N CYS A 299 -18.57 31.62 -27.45
CA CYS A 299 -18.45 32.34 -28.73
C CYS A 299 -18.58 33.86 -28.50
N ASN A 300 -18.34 34.64 -29.53
CA ASN A 300 -18.68 36.07 -29.55
C ASN A 300 -19.93 36.28 -30.42
N SER A 301 -21.02 36.71 -29.80
CA SER A 301 -22.27 37.02 -30.49
C SER A 301 -22.29 38.49 -30.91
N GLY A 302 -22.64 38.75 -32.17
CA GLY A 302 -22.72 40.08 -32.76
C GLY A 302 -24.07 40.35 -33.41
N PHE A 303 -24.51 41.61 -33.39
CA PHE A 303 -25.65 42.11 -34.15
C PHE A 303 -25.29 43.34 -34.96
N THR A 304 -25.88 43.45 -36.16
CA THR A 304 -26.07 44.75 -36.82
C THR A 304 -27.49 45.22 -36.54
N HIS A 305 -27.66 46.08 -35.53
CA HIS A 305 -28.96 46.46 -34.98
C HIS A 305 -29.47 47.77 -35.60
N SER A 306 -30.78 47.87 -35.80
CA SER A 306 -31.46 49.08 -36.26
C SER A 306 -32.48 49.55 -35.23
N ASN A 307 -32.43 50.83 -34.87
CA ASN A 307 -33.36 51.42 -33.92
C ASN A 307 -34.83 51.20 -34.37
N GLY A 308 -35.70 50.84 -33.43
CA GLY A 308 -37.10 50.50 -33.69
C GLY A 308 -37.34 49.01 -33.95
N THR A 309 -36.29 48.17 -34.02
CA THR A 309 -36.39 46.70 -34.12
C THR A 309 -35.66 46.05 -32.95
N ALA A 310 -36.13 44.94 -32.41
CA ALA A 310 -35.39 44.19 -31.39
C ALA A 310 -34.45 43.17 -32.03
N SER A 311 -33.39 42.74 -31.33
CA SER A 311 -32.51 41.66 -31.78
C SER A 311 -32.24 40.68 -30.65
N GLN A 312 -32.38 39.38 -30.90
CA GLN A 312 -32.22 38.35 -29.89
C GLN A 312 -31.65 37.06 -30.48
N THR A 313 -30.66 36.51 -29.79
CA THR A 313 -30.12 35.18 -30.06
C THR A 313 -30.07 34.37 -28.78
N TYR A 314 -30.21 33.06 -28.92
CA TYR A 314 -30.06 32.10 -27.83
C TYR A 314 -28.89 31.18 -28.10
N PHE A 315 -28.17 30.83 -27.03
CA PHE A 315 -27.06 29.89 -27.09
C PHE A 315 -27.22 28.82 -26.02
N GLY A 316 -26.73 27.62 -26.34
CA GLY A 316 -26.67 26.52 -25.39
C GLY A 316 -25.81 25.37 -25.91
N VAL A 317 -25.69 24.32 -25.10
CA VAL A 317 -24.95 23.12 -25.47
C VAL A 317 -25.89 21.93 -25.46
N SER A 318 -25.66 20.98 -26.36
CA SER A 318 -26.58 19.85 -26.52
C SER A 318 -25.85 18.58 -26.94
N ASN A 319 -26.46 17.44 -26.62
CA ASN A 319 -26.12 16.13 -27.21
C ASN A 319 -26.92 15.85 -28.50
N LEU A 320 -27.78 16.77 -28.91
CA LEU A 320 -28.52 16.75 -30.18
C LEU A 320 -28.06 17.91 -31.06
N SER A 321 -28.03 17.73 -32.36
CA SER A 321 -27.51 18.75 -33.30
C SER A 321 -28.52 19.84 -33.66
N ASN A 322 -29.78 19.72 -33.25
CA ASN A 322 -30.90 20.52 -33.76
C ASN A 322 -31.84 21.05 -32.66
N SER A 323 -31.55 20.77 -31.40
CA SER A 323 -32.41 21.12 -30.27
C SER A 323 -31.58 21.37 -29.02
N LEU A 324 -31.95 22.41 -28.29
CA LEU A 324 -31.41 22.71 -26.97
C LEU A 324 -32.19 21.94 -25.90
N PRO A 325 -31.52 21.45 -24.84
CA PRO A 325 -32.20 20.81 -23.71
C PRO A 325 -33.19 21.78 -23.04
N PRO A 326 -34.40 21.32 -22.66
CA PRO A 326 -35.43 22.18 -22.07
C PRO A 326 -35.11 22.65 -20.65
N ASN A 327 -34.09 22.06 -20.01
CA ASN A 327 -33.64 22.34 -18.65
C ASN A 327 -32.34 23.17 -18.60
N GLN A 328 -31.89 23.68 -19.74
CA GLN A 328 -30.76 24.60 -19.80
C GLN A 328 -31.28 26.03 -19.90
N ASP A 329 -30.92 26.88 -18.94
CA ASP A 329 -31.14 28.33 -19.06
C ASP A 329 -30.29 28.82 -20.25
N GLN A 330 -30.96 29.03 -21.38
CA GLN A 330 -30.31 29.49 -22.59
C GLN A 330 -29.74 30.88 -22.34
N VAL A 331 -28.47 31.09 -22.64
CA VAL A 331 -27.89 32.44 -22.52
C VAL A 331 -28.36 33.25 -23.71
N SER A 332 -29.16 34.28 -23.45
CA SER A 332 -29.66 35.17 -24.49
C SER A 332 -28.78 36.41 -24.64
N HIS A 333 -28.41 36.76 -25.88
CA HIS A 333 -27.92 38.08 -26.21
C HIS A 333 -29.09 38.89 -26.77
N PHE A 334 -29.57 39.86 -25.99
CA PHE A 334 -30.74 40.67 -26.32
C PHE A 334 -30.37 42.15 -26.45
N VAL A 335 -30.80 42.77 -27.55
CA VAL A 335 -30.72 44.21 -27.78
C VAL A 335 -32.15 44.75 -27.95
N PRO A 336 -32.64 45.61 -27.03
CA PRO A 336 -34.01 46.11 -27.07
C PRO A 336 -34.22 47.09 -28.24
N SER A 337 -35.48 47.26 -28.68
CA SER A 337 -35.82 48.12 -29.81
C SER A 337 -35.55 49.61 -29.60
N SER A 338 -35.42 50.04 -28.34
CA SER A 338 -35.03 51.39 -27.95
C SER A 338 -33.54 51.68 -28.16
N SER A 339 -32.72 50.66 -28.39
CA SER A 339 -31.28 50.84 -28.57
C SER A 339 -30.95 51.57 -29.88
N PRO A 340 -29.92 52.43 -29.90
CA PRO A 340 -29.48 53.10 -31.13
C PRO A 340 -29.02 52.12 -32.21
N THR A 341 -29.19 52.50 -33.48
CA THR A 341 -28.62 51.77 -34.63
C THR A 341 -27.11 51.67 -34.49
N GLY A 342 -26.57 50.46 -34.58
CA GLY A 342 -25.15 50.21 -34.35
C GLY A 342 -24.79 48.73 -34.33
N GLN A 343 -23.51 48.45 -34.07
CA GLN A 343 -23.02 47.10 -33.86
C GLN A 343 -22.93 46.79 -32.37
N TYR A 344 -23.49 45.66 -31.96
CA TYR A 344 -23.45 45.17 -30.58
C TYR A 344 -22.74 43.84 -30.57
N GLY A 345 -21.79 43.66 -29.66
CA GLY A 345 -21.04 42.43 -29.51
C GLY A 345 -20.93 42.04 -28.04
N THR A 346 -21.16 40.77 -27.73
CA THR A 346 -20.95 40.23 -26.38
C THR A 346 -20.31 38.85 -26.45
N PRO A 347 -19.33 38.54 -25.58
CA PRO A 347 -18.95 37.17 -25.35
C PRO A 347 -20.11 36.42 -24.70
N VAL A 348 -20.31 35.18 -25.13
CA VAL A 348 -21.31 34.25 -24.59
C VAL A 348 -20.57 32.99 -24.14
N THR A 349 -20.88 32.49 -22.94
CA THR A 349 -20.40 31.19 -22.44
C THR A 349 -21.58 30.44 -21.86
N VAL A 350 -21.72 29.19 -22.28
CA VAL A 350 -22.79 28.27 -21.90
C VAL A 350 -22.16 26.96 -21.44
N HIS A 351 -22.79 26.30 -20.46
CA HIS A 351 -22.38 24.96 -20.07
C HIS A 351 -23.57 24.04 -19.88
N GLY A 352 -23.30 22.74 -19.88
CA GLY A 352 -24.26 21.70 -19.52
C GLY A 352 -23.53 20.46 -19.02
N LEU A 353 -24.15 19.75 -18.09
CA LEU A 353 -23.66 18.47 -17.58
C LEU A 353 -24.55 17.35 -18.12
N PHE A 354 -23.95 16.42 -18.85
CA PHE A 354 -24.68 15.34 -19.54
C PHE A 354 -24.25 13.99 -18.98
N SER A 355 -25.21 13.13 -18.61
CA SER A 355 -24.93 11.74 -18.29
C SER A 355 -24.63 10.95 -19.56
N VAL A 356 -23.56 10.17 -19.55
CA VAL A 356 -23.13 9.34 -20.70
C VAL A 356 -22.94 7.89 -20.26
N THR A 357 -23.11 6.95 -21.18
CA THR A 357 -22.67 5.55 -21.04
C THR A 357 -21.27 5.39 -21.63
N ALA A 358 -20.64 4.22 -21.46
CA ALA A 358 -19.43 3.90 -22.23
C ALA A 358 -19.71 4.03 -23.74
N GLY A 359 -18.74 4.57 -24.50
CA GLY A 359 -18.82 4.76 -25.95
C GLY A 359 -18.51 6.17 -26.43
N LEU A 360 -18.61 6.38 -27.74
CA LEU A 360 -18.38 7.68 -28.38
C LEU A 360 -19.62 8.58 -28.24
N HIS A 361 -19.46 9.76 -27.66
CA HIS A 361 -20.51 10.77 -27.53
C HIS A 361 -20.11 12.05 -28.24
N THR A 362 -21.05 12.69 -28.94
CA THR A 362 -20.83 13.95 -29.65
C THR A 362 -21.71 15.04 -29.06
N PHE A 363 -21.12 16.20 -28.81
CA PHE A 363 -21.81 17.36 -28.28
C PHE A 363 -21.65 18.55 -29.21
N TYR A 364 -22.59 19.49 -29.09
CA TYR A 364 -22.75 20.61 -29.99
C TYR A 364 -22.90 21.90 -29.18
N LEU A 365 -22.23 22.97 -29.63
CA LEU A 365 -22.59 24.34 -29.29
C LEU A 365 -23.62 24.80 -30.32
N LEU A 366 -24.81 25.14 -29.86
CA LEU A 366 -25.90 25.58 -30.72
C LEU A 366 -26.17 27.07 -30.52
N GLY A 367 -26.57 27.74 -31.60
CA GLY A 367 -27.09 29.10 -31.57
C GLY A 367 -28.38 29.20 -32.39
N ASP A 368 -29.32 30.02 -31.92
CA ASP A 368 -30.58 30.31 -32.60
C ASP A 368 -30.78 31.82 -32.74
N GLU A 369 -31.08 32.29 -33.96
CA GLU A 369 -31.55 33.65 -34.19
C GLU A 369 -33.07 33.71 -34.06
N ASN A 370 -33.54 34.17 -32.90
CA ASN A 370 -34.97 34.35 -32.68
C ASN A 370 -35.52 35.49 -33.54
N PHE A 371 -34.82 36.63 -33.57
CA PHE A 371 -35.11 37.74 -34.46
C PHE A 371 -33.92 38.70 -34.54
N GLY A 372 -33.72 39.33 -35.71
CA GLY A 372 -32.65 40.29 -35.96
C GLY A 372 -31.75 39.87 -37.13
N VAL A 373 -30.50 40.32 -37.12
CA VAL A 373 -29.44 39.86 -38.02
C VAL A 373 -28.18 39.65 -37.19
N ALA A 374 -27.90 38.38 -36.87
CA ALA A 374 -26.86 37.97 -35.95
C ALA A 374 -25.66 37.34 -36.66
N THR A 375 -24.48 37.61 -36.11
CA THR A 375 -23.23 36.94 -36.45
C THR A 375 -22.63 36.29 -35.21
N VAL A 376 -21.94 35.16 -35.39
CA VAL A 376 -21.21 34.48 -34.33
C VAL A 376 -19.76 34.34 -34.76
N ALA A 377 -18.84 34.78 -33.92
CA ALA A 377 -17.41 34.64 -34.15
C ALA A 377 -16.75 33.73 -33.10
N ASP A 378 -15.71 33.03 -33.54
CA ASP A 378 -14.79 32.24 -32.73
C ASP A 378 -15.45 31.24 -31.75
N PRO A 379 -16.36 30.36 -32.22
CA PRO A 379 -16.96 29.36 -31.35
C PRO A 379 -15.93 28.31 -30.90
N LYS A 380 -15.95 28.03 -29.60
CA LYS A 380 -15.11 27.04 -28.93
C LYS A 380 -16.00 26.08 -28.15
N LEU A 381 -15.61 24.82 -28.10
CA LEU A 381 -16.30 23.77 -27.38
C LEU A 381 -15.29 22.89 -26.65
N THR A 382 -15.45 22.74 -25.34
CA THR A 382 -14.62 21.90 -24.48
C THR A 382 -15.49 20.85 -23.80
N LEU A 383 -15.04 19.61 -23.80
CA LEU A 383 -15.66 18.44 -23.17
C LEU A 383 -14.70 17.93 -22.10
N LEU A 384 -15.17 17.85 -20.86
CA LEU A 384 -14.45 17.25 -19.74
C LEU A 384 -15.23 16.03 -19.27
N PHE A 385 -14.65 14.84 -19.39
CA PHE A 385 -15.27 13.59 -18.93
C PHE A 385 -14.96 13.34 -17.45
N LEU A 386 -15.97 12.89 -16.72
CA LEU A 386 -15.96 12.62 -15.29
C LEU A 386 -16.51 11.18 -15.11
N PRO A 387 -15.64 10.16 -14.99
CA PRO A 387 -16.04 8.75 -15.00
C PRO A 387 -16.98 8.39 -13.85
N THR A 388 -16.83 9.04 -12.69
CA THR A 388 -17.82 9.09 -11.61
C THR A 388 -17.58 10.39 -10.84
N ALA A 389 -18.54 10.80 -10.01
CA ALA A 389 -18.22 11.83 -9.02
C ALA A 389 -17.21 11.22 -8.03
N TYR A 390 -15.95 11.62 -8.12
CA TYR A 390 -14.95 11.23 -7.13
C TYR A 390 -15.45 11.59 -5.72
N GLY A 391 -15.73 10.58 -4.88
CA GLY A 391 -16.19 10.74 -3.49
C GLY A 391 -17.71 10.62 -3.26
N THR A 392 -18.14 10.71 -1.98
CA THR A 392 -19.55 10.75 -1.58
C THR A 392 -20.15 12.13 -1.85
N VAL A 393 -20.45 12.44 -3.10
CA VAL A 393 -21.37 13.54 -3.41
C VAL A 393 -22.79 13.08 -3.13
N SER A 394 -23.59 13.93 -2.49
CA SER A 394 -25.05 13.74 -2.44
C SER A 394 -25.55 13.48 -3.86
N SER A 395 -26.38 12.46 -4.06
CA SER A 395 -27.04 12.22 -5.34
C SER A 395 -27.58 13.53 -5.88
N LEU A 396 -27.39 13.78 -7.19
CA LEU A 396 -28.05 14.88 -7.89
C LEU A 396 -29.51 14.92 -7.44
N ALA A 397 -29.97 16.08 -6.93
CA ALA A 397 -31.38 16.27 -6.67
C ALA A 397 -32.15 15.90 -7.95
N ALA A 398 -33.26 15.18 -7.81
CA ALA A 398 -34.10 14.82 -8.94
C ALA A 398 -34.36 16.06 -9.80
N VAL A 399 -34.33 15.90 -11.13
CA VAL A 399 -34.66 16.97 -12.08
C VAL A 399 -36.01 17.56 -11.65
N GLU A 400 -36.01 18.77 -11.07
CA GLU A 400 -37.25 19.49 -10.84
C GLU A 400 -37.89 19.70 -12.23
N SER A 401 -39.19 19.42 -12.34
CA SER A 401 -39.93 19.70 -13.57
C SER A 401 -39.68 21.14 -13.97
N ALA A 402 -39.39 21.38 -15.27
CA ALA A 402 -39.12 22.70 -15.81
C ALA A 402 -40.13 23.71 -15.26
N LYS A 403 -39.69 24.57 -14.36
CA LYS A 403 -40.48 25.74 -13.98
C LYS A 403 -40.37 26.67 -15.19
N PRO A 404 -41.47 27.03 -15.86
CA PRO A 404 -41.38 28.01 -16.92
C PRO A 404 -40.75 29.27 -16.34
N ASP A 405 -39.71 29.79 -17.01
CA ASP A 405 -39.07 31.05 -16.64
C ASP A 405 -40.16 32.09 -16.39
N GLN A 406 -40.31 32.49 -15.13
CA GLN A 406 -41.11 33.67 -14.81
C GLN A 406 -40.29 34.87 -15.23
N PHE A 407 -40.37 35.22 -16.52
CA PHE A 407 -40.20 36.59 -16.95
C PHE A 407 -41.18 37.41 -16.13
N GLN A 408 -40.73 37.98 -15.02
CA GLN A 408 -41.55 38.91 -14.26
C GLN A 408 -41.95 40.02 -15.23
N VAL A 409 -43.27 40.07 -15.42
CA VAL A 409 -44.02 41.09 -16.14
C VAL A 409 -43.35 42.43 -15.91
N THR A 410 -42.92 43.08 -16.98
CA THR A 410 -42.55 44.50 -16.97
C THR A 410 -43.56 45.24 -16.10
N ARG A 411 -43.11 45.85 -15.01
CA ARG A 411 -43.97 46.70 -14.18
C ARG A 411 -44.58 47.74 -15.11
N GLU A 412 -45.87 47.61 -15.41
CA GLU A 412 -46.57 48.61 -16.21
C GLU A 412 -46.39 49.96 -15.49
N GLY A 413 -46.13 51.01 -16.26
CA GLY A 413 -45.92 52.35 -15.70
C GLY A 413 -47.10 52.74 -14.81
N LEU A 414 -46.82 53.46 -13.72
CA LEU A 414 -47.83 53.93 -12.75
C LEU A 414 -49.03 54.52 -13.49
N THR A 415 -50.22 54.05 -13.14
CA THR A 415 -51.47 54.53 -13.72
C THR A 415 -51.70 55.99 -13.32
N GLN A 416 -52.43 56.75 -14.15
CA GLN A 416 -52.74 58.16 -13.88
C GLN A 416 -53.40 58.35 -12.49
N ALA A 417 -54.19 57.38 -12.03
CA ALA A 417 -54.82 57.39 -10.72
C ALA A 417 -53.82 57.28 -9.55
N GLU A 418 -52.75 56.50 -9.71
CA GLU A 418 -51.69 56.36 -8.71
C GLU A 418 -50.84 57.64 -8.61
N ILE A 419 -50.57 58.29 -9.75
CA ILE A 419 -49.88 59.59 -9.78
C ILE A 419 -50.74 60.67 -9.09
N GLU A 420 -52.05 60.67 -9.32
CA GLU A 420 -52.98 61.62 -8.69
C GLU A 420 -53.11 61.39 -7.18
N ALA A 421 -53.06 60.14 -6.73
CA ALA A 421 -53.04 59.80 -5.30
C ALA A 421 -51.77 60.31 -4.62
N GLU A 422 -50.59 60.06 -5.21
CA GLU A 422 -49.31 60.52 -4.68
C GLU A 422 -49.23 62.06 -4.64
N GLN A 423 -49.73 62.75 -5.69
CA GLN A 423 -49.80 64.21 -5.70
C GLN A 423 -50.77 64.76 -4.64
N SER A 424 -51.88 64.07 -4.37
CA SER A 424 -52.83 64.47 -3.33
C SER A 424 -52.20 64.35 -1.94
N GLU A 425 -51.48 63.27 -1.69
CA GLU A 425 -50.79 63.02 -0.42
C GLU A 425 -49.66 64.05 -0.20
N ALA A 426 -48.88 64.34 -1.24
CA ALA A 426 -47.84 65.37 -1.20
C ALA A 426 -48.40 66.78 -0.95
N LYS A 427 -49.55 67.14 -1.56
CA LYS A 427 -50.23 68.42 -1.29
C LYS A 427 -50.71 68.51 0.16
N THR A 428 -51.29 67.43 0.68
CA THR A 428 -51.78 67.36 2.06
C THR A 428 -50.64 67.51 3.06
N PHE A 429 -49.52 66.82 2.83
CA PHE A 429 -48.32 66.94 3.64
C PHE A 429 -47.75 68.37 3.63
N ASN A 430 -47.66 69.01 2.45
CA ASN A 430 -47.16 70.38 2.36
C ASN A 430 -48.10 71.40 3.02
N GLN A 431 -49.42 71.22 2.91
CA GLN A 431 -50.40 72.06 3.61
C GLN A 431 -50.27 71.93 5.14
N ALA A 432 -50.12 70.70 5.65
CA ALA A 432 -49.89 70.47 7.08
C ALA A 432 -48.58 71.11 7.57
N ARG A 433 -47.51 71.07 6.77
CA ARG A 433 -46.26 71.77 7.08
C ARG A 433 -46.44 73.28 7.14
N ILE A 434 -47.09 73.88 6.14
CA ILE A 434 -47.35 75.33 6.08
C ILE A 434 -48.21 75.79 7.28
N GLN A 435 -49.24 75.01 7.64
CA GLN A 435 -50.08 75.33 8.79
C GLN A 435 -49.29 75.34 10.09
N LYS A 436 -48.39 74.37 10.28
CA LYS A 436 -47.50 74.32 11.45
C LYS A 436 -46.52 75.48 11.49
N GLU A 437 -45.96 75.88 10.35
CA GLU A 437 -45.07 77.05 10.25
C GLU A 437 -45.83 78.36 10.55
N LEU A 438 -47.08 78.49 10.10
CA LEU A 438 -47.93 79.64 10.39
C LEU A 438 -48.27 79.74 11.89
N GLU A 439 -48.62 78.62 12.52
CA GLU A 439 -48.87 78.56 13.97
C GLU A 439 -47.64 78.93 14.79
N GLN A 440 -46.45 78.49 14.36
CA GLN A 440 -45.19 78.88 14.99
C GLN A 440 -44.91 80.38 14.84
N MET A 441 -45.15 80.96 13.66
CA MET A 441 -44.99 82.41 13.45
C MET A 441 -46.00 83.22 14.29
N GLN A 442 -47.25 82.75 14.40
CA GLN A 442 -48.26 83.40 15.23
C GLN A 442 -47.85 83.39 16.71
N ALA A 443 -47.36 82.25 17.20
CA ALA A 443 -46.86 82.12 18.57
C ALA A 443 -45.63 83.02 18.82
N GLN A 444 -44.72 83.14 17.85
CA GLN A 444 -43.58 84.06 17.93
C GLN A 444 -44.02 85.52 17.95
N LEU A 445 -45.00 85.91 17.14
CA LEU A 445 -45.58 87.25 17.13
C LEU A 445 -46.24 87.59 18.48
N ASP A 446 -46.99 86.66 19.06
CA ASP A 446 -47.61 86.86 20.38
C ASP A 446 -46.58 86.92 21.51
N ALA A 447 -45.50 86.14 21.42
CA ALA A 447 -44.37 86.25 22.34
C ALA A 447 -43.67 87.62 22.20
N MET A 448 -43.44 88.09 20.97
CA MET A 448 -42.85 89.41 20.71
C MET A 448 -43.74 90.54 21.23
N LYS A 449 -45.07 90.45 21.06
CA LYS A 449 -46.03 91.41 21.64
C LYS A 449 -45.99 91.42 23.16
N LYS A 450 -45.90 90.26 23.81
CA LYS A 450 -45.74 90.18 25.28
C LYS A 450 -44.43 90.81 25.75
N GLN A 451 -43.34 90.59 25.01
CA GLN A 451 -42.04 91.16 25.32
C GLN A 451 -42.04 92.70 25.17
N LEU A 452 -42.66 93.22 24.10
CA LEU A 452 -42.89 94.66 23.91
C LEU A 452 -43.77 95.28 25.01
N ALA A 453 -44.79 94.57 25.49
CA ALA A 453 -45.62 95.03 26.61
C ALA A 453 -44.86 95.02 27.95
N GLN A 454 -43.96 94.05 28.17
CA GLN A 454 -43.08 94.02 29.34
C GLN A 454 -42.03 95.14 29.30
N ASP A 455 -41.46 95.44 28.13
CA ASP A 455 -40.53 96.55 27.92
C ASP A 455 -41.20 97.93 28.08
N ALA A 456 -42.49 98.04 27.73
CA ALA A 456 -43.28 99.25 27.99
C ALA A 456 -43.57 99.44 29.50
N ASN A 457 -43.73 98.35 30.26
CA ASN A 457 -43.97 98.40 31.71
C ASN A 457 -42.68 98.68 32.50
N PHE A 458 -41.52 98.25 32.01
CA PHE A 458 -40.21 98.56 32.60
C PHE A 458 -39.83 100.06 32.49
N LYS A 459 -40.34 100.77 31.48
CA LYS A 459 -40.13 102.22 31.34
C LYS A 459 -40.95 103.09 32.31
N GLN A 460 -41.95 102.55 33.01
CA GLN A 460 -42.69 103.31 34.05
C GLN A 460 -42.10 103.16 35.47
N VAL A 461 -41.17 102.22 35.69
CA VAL A 461 -40.57 101.96 37.02
C VAL A 461 -39.21 102.67 37.21
N GLN A 462 -38.64 103.26 36.15
CA GLN A 462 -37.42 104.07 36.20
C GLN A 462 -37.69 105.52 35.79
N THR A 463 -38.39 106.27 36.63
CA THR A 463 -38.28 107.74 36.65
C THR A 463 -37.80 108.15 38.05
N PRO A 464 -36.58 108.70 38.22
CA PRO A 464 -36.06 109.10 39.52
C PRO A 464 -36.78 110.35 40.06
N GLN A 465 -37.14 110.33 41.34
CA GLN A 465 -37.33 111.55 42.11
C GLN A 465 -36.00 112.32 42.18
N ASN A 466 -35.97 113.57 41.71
CA ASN A 466 -35.30 114.67 42.39
C ASN A 466 -35.54 116.04 41.71
N LYS A 467 -35.87 117.01 42.59
CA LYS A 467 -35.60 118.45 42.60
C LYS A 467 -35.38 119.22 41.29
#